data_AF-A0A317PTC5-F1
#
_entry.id   AF-A0A317PTC5-F1
#
_cell.length_a   1.000
_cell.length_b   1.000
_cell.length_c   1.000
_cell.angle_alpha   90.00
_cell.angle_beta   90.00
_cell.angle_gamma   90.00
#
_symmetry.space_group_name_H-M   'P 1'
#
loop_
_entity.id
_entity.type
_entity.pdbx_description
1 polymer ?
#
loop_
_entity_poly.entity_id
_entity_poly.type
_entity_poly.pdbx_seq_one_letter_code
_entity_poly.pdbx_strand_id
1 'polypeptide(L)'
;MPRRSAASLAAAAMLALSGSAHAFVQADLDKLETTGSCVDCDLSGAMLTGKVKPQADLSGANLTDAFFEEEDLTGVKLCNTIMADGRTDNRDC
;
A
#
# COMPACT_ATOMS: atom_id res chain seq x y z
N MET A 1 42.95 -0.96 -33.62
CA MET A 1 43.11 -2.28 -32.98
C MET A 1 43.80 -2.08 -31.63
N PRO A 2 43.57 -2.99 -30.66
CA PRO A 2 42.66 -2.85 -29.51
C PRO A 2 43.23 -1.94 -28.39
N ARG A 3 42.55 -1.60 -27.28
CA ARG A 3 41.33 -2.13 -26.63
C ARG A 3 40.36 -0.99 -26.25
N ARG A 4 39.17 -1.35 -25.75
CA ARG A 4 38.32 -0.54 -24.85
C ARG A 4 38.44 -1.17 -23.45
N SER A 5 38.69 -0.38 -22.40
CA SER A 5 38.66 -0.91 -21.03
C SER A 5 37.24 -1.33 -20.65
N ALA A 6 37.12 -2.43 -19.92
CA ALA A 6 35.84 -3.06 -19.62
C ALA A 6 34.98 -2.18 -18.71
N ALA A 7 33.69 -2.08 -19.05
CA ALA A 7 32.68 -1.72 -18.05
C ALA A 7 32.60 -2.87 -17.04
N SER A 8 32.83 -2.59 -15.76
CA SER A 8 32.76 -3.62 -14.72
C SER A 8 31.34 -4.17 -14.60
N LEU A 9 31.23 -5.49 -14.70
CA LEU A 9 30.02 -6.24 -14.42
C LEU A 9 29.75 -6.19 -12.90
N ALA A 10 28.50 -5.94 -12.53
CA ALA A 10 27.73 -6.85 -11.66
C ALA A 10 26.32 -6.27 -11.46
N ALA A 11 25.33 -6.87 -12.10
CA ALA A 11 23.94 -6.64 -11.72
C ALA A 11 23.68 -7.36 -10.39
N ALA A 12 23.72 -6.62 -9.28
CA ALA A 12 23.08 -7.05 -8.05
C ALA A 12 21.57 -6.82 -8.22
N ALA A 13 20.90 -7.79 -8.85
CA ALA A 13 19.44 -7.82 -8.86
C ALA A 13 18.96 -7.79 -7.42
N MET A 14 18.17 -6.78 -7.05
CA MET A 14 17.59 -6.71 -5.72
C MET A 14 16.76 -7.98 -5.51
N LEU A 15 17.13 -8.76 -4.51
CA LEU A 15 16.45 -9.99 -4.12
C LEU A 15 15.10 -9.64 -3.49
N ALA A 16 14.11 -9.35 -4.33
CA ALA A 16 12.71 -9.26 -3.98
C ALA A 16 12.15 -10.65 -3.63
N LEU A 17 12.67 -11.24 -2.54
CA LEU A 17 12.00 -12.34 -1.86
C LEU A 17 10.81 -11.77 -1.10
N SER A 18 9.61 -11.86 -1.69
CA SER A 18 8.31 -12.02 -0.99
C SER A 18 7.18 -12.13 -2.02
N GLY A 19 7.13 -13.26 -2.74
CA GLY A 19 6.07 -13.57 -3.72
C GLY A 19 5.17 -14.71 -3.24
N SER A 20 4.78 -14.73 -1.96
CA SER A 20 4.04 -15.85 -1.38
C SER A 20 3.18 -15.47 -0.16
N ALA A 21 2.28 -14.49 -0.37
CA ALA A 21 1.02 -14.34 0.36
C ALA A 21 0.03 -13.62 -0.57
N HIS A 22 -1.24 -14.03 -0.61
CA HIS A 22 -2.28 -13.29 -1.34
C HIS A 22 -2.70 -12.09 -0.48
N ALA A 23 -2.15 -10.91 -0.74
CA ALA A 23 -2.50 -9.67 -0.05
C ALA A 23 -2.00 -8.46 -0.87
N PHE A 24 -2.91 -7.50 -1.14
CA PHE A 24 -2.75 -6.13 -1.67
C PHE A 24 -1.89 -5.89 -2.92
N VAL A 25 -2.17 -4.78 -3.60
CA VAL A 25 -1.29 -4.24 -4.64
C VAL A 25 -0.20 -3.41 -3.97
N GLN A 26 1.05 -3.88 -4.01
CA GLN A 26 2.18 -3.14 -3.40
C GLN A 26 2.28 -1.68 -3.87
N ALA A 27 1.99 -1.42 -5.15
CA ALA A 27 1.99 -0.06 -5.71
C ALA A 27 0.91 0.85 -5.10
N ASP A 28 -0.20 0.28 -4.62
CA ASP A 28 -1.25 1.02 -3.91
C ASP A 28 -0.79 1.36 -2.48
N LEU A 29 -0.09 0.43 -1.81
CA LEU A 29 0.52 0.73 -0.51
C LEU A 29 1.58 1.83 -0.65
N ASP A 30 2.45 1.75 -1.65
CA ASP A 30 3.45 2.77 -1.95
C ASP A 30 2.80 4.13 -2.28
N LYS A 31 1.67 4.12 -3.00
CA LYS A 31 0.86 5.32 -3.31
C LYS A 31 0.26 5.94 -2.04
N LEU A 32 -0.28 5.14 -1.12
CA LEU A 32 -0.78 5.60 0.18
C LEU A 32 0.34 6.21 1.03
N GLU A 33 1.47 5.52 1.17
CA GLU A 33 2.63 5.99 1.95
C GLU A 33 3.24 7.28 1.38
N THR A 34 3.34 7.41 0.06
CA THR A 34 3.93 8.59 -0.58
C THR A 34 2.94 9.77 -0.60
N THR A 35 1.73 9.58 -1.12
CA THR A 35 0.78 10.66 -1.39
C THR A 35 -0.21 10.95 -0.27
N GLY A 36 -0.48 9.97 0.61
CA GLY A 36 -1.61 10.02 1.54
C GLY A 36 -2.97 9.78 0.87
N SER A 37 -3.04 9.35 -0.39
CA SER A 37 -4.31 9.10 -1.08
C SER A 37 -4.29 7.76 -1.81
N CYS A 38 -5.27 6.92 -1.53
CA CYS A 38 -5.49 5.65 -2.18
C CYS A 38 -6.95 5.42 -2.54
N VAL A 39 -7.50 6.34 -3.34
CA VAL A 39 -8.84 6.18 -3.94
C VAL A 39 -8.88 4.94 -4.83
N ASP A 40 -9.92 4.11 -4.65
CA ASP A 40 -10.20 2.83 -5.32
C ASP A 40 -9.06 1.78 -5.28
N CYS A 41 -8.20 1.84 -4.26
CA CYS A 41 -7.05 0.93 -4.10
C CYS A 41 -7.41 -0.45 -3.54
N ASP A 42 -6.62 -1.48 -3.90
CA ASP A 42 -6.67 -2.79 -3.26
C ASP A 42 -5.56 -2.93 -2.21
N LEU A 43 -5.95 -2.72 -0.94
CA LEU A 43 -5.12 -2.86 0.24
C LEU A 43 -5.52 -4.09 1.08
N SER A 44 -6.20 -5.08 0.46
CA SER A 44 -6.66 -6.27 1.17
C SER A 44 -5.51 -7.09 1.76
N GLY A 45 -5.61 -7.50 3.02
CA GLY A 45 -4.52 -8.17 3.74
C GLY A 45 -3.29 -7.31 4.03
N ALA A 46 -3.31 -6.00 3.74
CA ALA A 46 -2.16 -5.13 3.97
C ALA A 46 -1.88 -4.90 5.46
N MET A 47 -0.60 -4.91 5.84
CA MET A 47 -0.15 -4.41 7.14
C MET A 47 -0.09 -2.89 7.05
N LEU A 48 -1.11 -2.20 7.56
CA LEU A 48 -1.29 -0.75 7.45
C LEU A 48 -0.82 0.01 8.71
N THR A 49 -0.66 -0.66 9.85
CA THR A 49 -0.23 -0.05 11.13
C THR A 49 0.98 0.88 10.97
N GLY A 50 0.76 2.17 11.22
CA GLY A 50 1.77 3.24 11.16
C GLY A 50 2.00 3.82 9.76
N LYS A 51 1.23 3.40 8.76
CA LYS A 51 1.33 3.86 7.36
C LYS A 51 0.21 4.81 6.98
N VAL A 52 -0.94 4.74 7.64
CA VAL A 52 -2.07 5.64 7.35
C VAL A 52 -1.76 7.01 7.95
N LYS A 53 -1.71 8.04 7.11
CA LYS A 53 -1.50 9.41 7.56
C LYS A 53 -2.84 10.02 8.03
N PRO A 54 -2.83 10.92 9.02
CA PRO A 54 -3.99 11.77 9.28
C PRO A 54 -4.41 12.51 7.99
N GLN A 55 -5.70 12.64 7.76
CA GLN A 55 -6.26 13.22 6.51
C GLN A 55 -6.01 12.40 5.23
N ALA A 56 -5.62 11.13 5.34
CA ALA A 56 -5.53 10.27 4.17
C ALA A 56 -6.89 10.08 3.49
N ASP A 57 -6.89 9.88 2.17
CA ASP A 57 -8.10 9.62 1.39
C ASP A 57 -8.12 8.17 0.89
N LEU A 58 -8.90 7.31 1.55
CA LEU A 58 -9.07 5.89 1.24
C LEU A 58 -10.43 5.62 0.57
N SER A 59 -11.05 6.62 -0.05
CA SER A 59 -12.38 6.49 -0.64
C SER A 59 -12.45 5.37 -1.67
N GLY A 60 -13.39 4.44 -1.55
CA GLY A 60 -13.51 3.28 -2.44
C GLY A 60 -12.46 2.17 -2.23
N ALA A 61 -11.50 2.34 -1.31
CA ALA A 61 -10.46 1.34 -1.08
C ALA A 61 -11.02 0.03 -0.48
N ASN A 62 -10.34 -1.08 -0.77
CA ASN A 62 -10.59 -2.37 -0.16
C ASN A 62 -9.55 -2.65 0.93
N LEU A 63 -9.99 -2.69 2.19
CA LEU A 63 -9.19 -3.03 3.37
C LEU A 63 -9.55 -4.40 3.94
N THR A 64 -10.27 -5.27 3.21
CA THR A 64 -10.66 -6.62 3.68
C THR A 64 -9.43 -7.40 4.18
N ASP A 65 -9.52 -8.02 5.35
CA ASP A 65 -8.40 -8.73 6.02
C ASP A 65 -7.14 -7.87 6.31
N ALA A 66 -7.17 -6.55 6.10
CA ALA A 66 -6.03 -5.67 6.38
C ALA A 66 -5.83 -5.45 7.90
N PHE A 67 -4.57 -5.31 8.29
CA PHE A 67 -4.14 -5.20 9.68
C PHE A 67 -3.82 -3.74 10.03
N PHE A 68 -4.73 -3.11 10.77
CA PHE A 68 -4.61 -1.75 11.33
C PHE A 68 -5.23 -1.67 12.74
N GLU A 69 -5.19 -2.78 13.50
CA GLU A 69 -5.60 -2.77 14.90
C GLU A 69 -4.80 -1.70 15.67
N GLU A 70 -5.50 -0.96 16.56
CA GLU A 70 -5.00 0.19 17.32
C GLU A 70 -4.64 1.47 16.50
N GLU A 71 -4.85 1.50 15.17
CA GLU A 71 -4.57 2.70 14.36
C GLU A 71 -5.72 3.73 14.43
N ASP A 72 -5.39 5.00 14.71
CA ASP A 72 -6.37 6.09 14.77
C ASP A 72 -6.69 6.62 13.37
N LEU A 73 -7.81 6.14 12.80
CA LEU A 73 -8.33 6.59 11.51
C LEU A 73 -9.15 7.90 11.60
N THR A 74 -9.09 8.64 12.72
CA THR A 74 -9.81 9.92 12.88
C THR A 74 -9.38 10.93 11.81
N GLY A 75 -10.34 11.38 11.00
CA GLY A 75 -10.12 12.33 9.91
C GLY A 75 -9.55 11.71 8.63
N VAL A 76 -9.39 10.39 8.55
CA VAL A 76 -9.18 9.66 7.28
C VAL A 76 -10.52 9.59 6.55
N LYS A 77 -10.54 9.89 5.25
CA LYS A 77 -11.74 9.71 4.44
C LYS A 77 -11.92 8.23 4.13
N LEU A 78 -13.04 7.67 4.57
CA LEU A 78 -13.42 6.28 4.36
C LEU A 78 -14.74 6.22 3.58
N CYS A 79 -14.89 7.07 2.56
CA CYS A 79 -16.10 7.16 1.75
C CYS A 79 -16.22 5.92 0.85
N ASN A 80 -17.27 5.11 1.01
CA ASN A 80 -17.47 3.84 0.30
C ASN A 80 -16.30 2.84 0.44
N THR A 81 -15.58 2.84 1.57
CA THR A 81 -14.41 1.99 1.83
C THR A 81 -14.83 0.65 2.43
N ILE A 82 -14.32 -0.47 1.95
CA ILE A 82 -14.54 -1.79 2.57
C ILE A 82 -13.52 -1.96 3.70
N MET A 83 -13.98 -2.16 4.93
CA MET A 83 -13.15 -2.32 6.13
C MET A 83 -12.65 -3.76 6.30
N ALA A 84 -11.72 -3.99 7.25
CA ALA A 84 -11.15 -5.31 7.54
C ALA A 84 -12.20 -6.39 7.90
N ASP A 85 -13.33 -6.00 8.50
CA ASP A 85 -14.45 -6.90 8.80
C ASP A 85 -15.43 -7.12 7.61
N GLY A 86 -15.06 -6.64 6.43
CA GLY A 86 -15.84 -6.74 5.19
C GLY A 86 -17.02 -5.76 5.10
N ARG A 87 -17.21 -4.87 6.09
CA ARG A 87 -18.28 -3.86 6.05
C ARG A 87 -17.85 -2.63 5.27
N THR A 88 -18.77 -2.02 4.52
CA THR A 88 -18.55 -0.69 3.95
C THR A 88 -18.70 0.38 5.04
N ASP A 89 -17.64 1.16 5.27
CA ASP A 89 -17.75 2.48 5.91
C ASP A 89 -18.01 3.54 4.82
N ASN A 90 -18.66 4.64 5.20
CA ASN A 90 -18.98 5.76 4.32
C ASN A 90 -18.96 7.09 5.08
N ARG A 91 -18.01 7.22 6.01
CA ARG A 91 -17.72 8.45 6.75
C ARG A 91 -16.80 9.38 5.97
N ASP A 92 -16.85 10.66 6.35
CA ASP A 92 -15.87 11.69 5.94
C ASP A 92 -15.74 11.88 4.42
N CYS A 93 -16.87 11.69 3.70
CA CYS A 93 -17.14 12.22 2.36
C CYS A 93 -17.32 13.75 2.40
#